data_AF-A0A0D2JLZ4-F1
#
_entry.id   AF-A0A0D2JLZ4-F1
#
_cell.length_a   1.000
_cell.length_b   1.000
_cell.length_c   1.000
_cell.angle_alpha   90.00
_cell.angle_beta   90.00
_cell.angle_gamma   90.00
#
_symmetry.space_group_name_H-M   'P 1'
#
loop_
_entity.id
_entity.type
_entity.pdbx_description
1 polymer ?
#
loop_
_entity_poly.entity_id
_entity_poly.type
_entity_poly.pdbx_seq_one_letter_code
_entity_poly.pdbx_strand_id
1 'polypeptide(L)'
;MSAVAVTDTLDWKLHGFDLLSEAACQGDFALQHAAWMVGPHYKAAEVAKADWAAVAQGPPWAVDSWGLGCMMQEVFSGEPLRAVEQLRRTEVIPPALLGDYQKLLNSNPARRLNPSQAGGLPMGLSGPYGGWPLRHAACVKDGAEKDAFFKRLPTLLPAVPEAVAARKVLPLLSRALEFGGAPPSAVGSLLQIGRPLPQDEFQKRVVPSLAKLFASTDRSLRRNLLESVDVWGPHLTTPIVEEQIFPHLQTGFNDDNAYIRELTLKATLAIAPKLKQATLTAAVYAGPA
;
A
#
# COMPACT_ATOMS: atom_id res chain seq x y z
N MET A 1 0.23 11.48 18.13
CA MET A 1 0.25 10.20 17.36
C MET A 1 -0.71 9.14 17.90
N SER A 2 -1.25 9.28 19.12
CA SER A 2 -2.13 8.27 19.75
C SER A 2 -3.47 8.00 19.06
N ALA A 3 -3.89 8.85 18.11
CA ALA A 3 -5.12 8.67 17.33
C ALA A 3 -4.90 7.92 16.00
N VAL A 4 -3.65 7.57 15.67
CA VAL A 4 -3.27 6.94 14.40
C VAL A 4 -2.85 5.50 14.63
N ALA A 5 -3.64 4.57 14.11
CA ALA A 5 -3.27 3.17 13.99
C ALA A 5 -2.72 2.90 12.59
N VAL A 6 -1.79 1.94 12.48
CA VAL A 6 -1.22 1.52 11.21
C VAL A 6 -1.58 0.06 10.97
N THR A 7 -2.22 -0.22 9.83
CA THR A 7 -2.56 -1.59 9.44
C THR A 7 -1.32 -2.36 8.99
N ASP A 8 -1.46 -3.67 8.82
CA ASP A 8 -0.38 -4.49 8.25
C ASP A 8 0.04 -4.08 6.84
N THR A 9 -0.86 -3.43 6.10
CA THR A 9 -0.64 -2.86 4.76
C THR A 9 -0.08 -1.44 4.79
N LEU A 10 0.33 -0.94 5.95
CA LEU A 10 0.84 0.42 6.15
C LEU A 10 -0.18 1.51 5.75
N ASP A 11 -1.47 1.22 5.94
CA ASP A 11 -2.52 2.22 5.82
C ASP A 11 -2.75 2.86 7.18
N TRP A 12 -2.76 4.19 7.20
CA TRP A 12 -3.06 4.95 8.40
C TRP A 12 -4.56 4.96 8.61
N LYS A 13 -4.98 4.68 9.83
CA LYS A 13 -6.38 4.64 10.28
C LYS A 13 -6.53 5.52 11.50
N LEU A 14 -7.60 6.30 11.54
CA LEU A 14 -7.94 7.10 12.70
C LEU A 14 -8.80 6.28 13.68
N HIS A 15 -8.57 6.48 14.97
CA HIS A 15 -9.39 5.95 16.06
C HIS A 15 -9.47 6.98 17.20
N GLY A 16 -10.26 6.67 18.25
CA GLY A 16 -10.50 7.60 19.36
C GLY A 16 -11.58 8.63 19.02
N PHE A 17 -12.77 8.13 18.67
CA PHE A 17 -13.91 8.95 18.25
C PHE A 17 -14.76 9.45 19.43
N ASP A 18 -14.20 9.49 20.64
CA ASP A 18 -14.91 9.86 21.88
C ASP A 18 -15.41 11.32 21.86
N LEU A 19 -14.74 12.19 21.09
CA LEU A 19 -15.08 13.60 20.91
C LEU A 19 -15.76 13.91 19.58
N LEU A 20 -16.16 12.88 18.82
CA LEU A 20 -16.80 13.09 17.52
C LEU A 20 -18.20 13.69 17.71
N SER A 21 -18.45 14.83 17.05
CA SER A 21 -19.75 15.48 17.03
C SER A 21 -20.19 15.80 15.60
N GLU A 22 -21.49 16.00 15.41
CA GLU A 22 -22.05 16.38 14.13
C GLU A 22 -21.93 17.89 13.92
N ALA A 23 -21.26 18.31 12.84
CA ALA A 23 -21.04 19.72 12.52
C ALA A 23 -22.34 20.52 12.28
N ALA A 24 -23.45 19.85 12.01
CA ALA A 24 -24.76 20.47 11.82
C ALA A 24 -25.48 20.79 13.15
N CYS A 25 -25.05 20.21 14.27
CA CYS A 25 -25.60 20.51 15.58
C CYS A 25 -25.09 21.86 16.10
N GLN A 26 -25.94 22.60 16.79
CA GLN A 26 -25.55 23.86 17.41
C GLN A 26 -24.67 23.58 18.64
N GLY A 27 -23.37 23.82 18.48
CA GLY A 27 -22.38 23.66 19.55
C GLY A 27 -21.74 22.27 19.58
N ASP A 28 -20.43 22.23 19.84
CA ASP A 28 -19.68 20.99 20.00
C ASP A 28 -19.70 20.53 21.46
N PHE A 29 -20.86 20.02 21.89
CA PHE A 29 -21.07 19.63 23.28
C PHE A 29 -20.13 18.51 23.73
N ALA A 30 -19.75 17.59 22.83
CA ALA A 30 -18.81 16.53 23.17
C ALA A 30 -17.45 17.12 23.54
N LEU A 31 -16.90 17.99 22.69
CA LEU A 31 -15.66 18.70 22.98
C LEU A 31 -15.80 19.61 24.22
N GLN A 32 -16.93 20.31 24.37
CA GLN A 32 -17.16 21.20 25.51
C GLN A 32 -17.09 20.46 26.86
N HIS A 33 -17.72 19.30 26.97
CA HIS A 33 -17.79 18.55 28.23
C HIS A 33 -16.55 17.68 28.46
N ALA A 34 -15.87 17.25 27.40
CA ALA A 34 -14.77 16.29 27.47
C ALA A 34 -13.42 16.83 26.96
N ALA A 35 -13.25 18.15 26.82
CA ALA A 35 -11.96 18.75 26.43
C ALA A 35 -10.80 18.43 27.37
N TRP A 36 -11.05 17.95 28.59
CA TRP A 36 -10.01 17.45 29.49
C TRP A 36 -9.30 16.20 28.95
N MET A 37 -9.91 15.45 28.02
CA MET A 37 -9.30 14.31 27.35
C MET A 37 -8.16 14.70 26.40
N VAL A 38 -8.15 15.96 25.94
CA VAL A 38 -7.09 16.49 25.08
C VAL A 38 -6.01 17.11 25.95
N GLY A 39 -4.76 16.68 25.76
CA GLY A 39 -3.62 17.27 26.47
C GLY A 39 -3.48 18.77 26.17
N PRO A 40 -3.07 19.60 27.14
CA PRO A 40 -3.05 21.06 26.98
C PRO A 40 -2.18 21.52 25.81
N HIS A 41 -1.12 20.77 25.50
CA HIS A 41 -0.19 21.06 24.40
C HIS A 41 -0.82 20.90 23.00
N TYR A 42 -1.93 20.16 22.91
CA TYR A 42 -2.65 19.88 21.65
C TYR A 42 -3.87 20.79 21.46
N LYS A 43 -4.23 21.60 22.47
CA LYS A 43 -5.41 22.46 22.40
C LYS A 43 -5.12 23.71 21.59
N ALA A 44 -6.05 24.05 20.70
CA ALA A 44 -6.12 25.38 20.10
C ALA A 44 -6.40 26.44 21.18
N ALA A 45 -6.04 27.69 20.92
CA ALA A 45 -6.13 28.76 21.92
C ALA A 45 -7.54 28.97 22.48
N GLU A 46 -8.56 28.89 21.63
CA GLU A 46 -9.97 29.01 21.99
C GLU A 46 -10.45 27.84 22.88
N VAL A 47 -10.00 26.61 22.61
CA VAL A 47 -10.32 25.42 23.42
C VAL A 47 -9.58 25.46 24.76
N ALA A 48 -8.32 25.91 24.76
CA ALA A 48 -7.52 26.06 25.98
C ALA A 48 -8.10 27.12 26.94
N LYS A 49 -8.71 28.18 26.39
CA LYS A 49 -9.39 29.24 27.15
C LYS A 49 -10.85 28.92 27.50
N ALA A 50 -11.38 27.78 27.04
CA ALA A 50 -12.80 27.43 27.16
C ALA A 50 -13.74 28.51 26.55
N ASP A 51 -13.31 29.15 25.46
CA ASP A 51 -14.11 30.13 24.71
C ASP A 51 -15.03 29.40 23.69
N TRP A 52 -16.07 28.76 24.22
CA TRP A 52 -17.00 27.96 23.43
C TRP A 52 -17.83 28.80 22.45
N ALA A 53 -17.99 30.10 22.71
CA ALA A 53 -18.64 31.02 21.78
C ALA A 53 -17.78 31.21 20.53
N ALA A 54 -16.46 31.41 20.69
CA ALA A 54 -15.53 31.50 19.56
C ALA A 54 -15.43 30.18 18.78
N VAL A 55 -15.48 29.03 19.46
CA VAL A 55 -15.53 27.71 18.80
C VAL A 55 -16.80 27.56 17.97
N ALA A 56 -17.97 27.89 18.54
CA ALA A 56 -19.26 27.74 17.86
C ALA A 56 -19.46 28.73 16.69
N GLN A 57 -18.88 29.92 16.76
CA GLN A 57 -18.92 30.93 15.68
C GLN A 57 -17.85 30.70 14.60
N GLY A 58 -16.80 29.95 14.93
CA GLY A 58 -15.71 29.64 14.02
C GLY A 58 -16.10 28.60 12.96
N PRO A 59 -15.26 28.39 11.93
CA PRO A 59 -15.46 27.31 10.99
C PRO A 59 -15.44 25.94 11.68
N PRO A 60 -16.30 24.98 11.30
CA PRO A 60 -16.40 23.69 11.98
C PRO A 60 -15.11 22.87 11.93
N TRP A 61 -14.28 23.06 10.91
CA TRP A 61 -12.98 22.38 10.77
C TRP A 61 -11.85 23.01 11.58
N ALA A 62 -12.06 24.16 12.24
CA ALA A 62 -10.95 24.96 12.76
C ALA A 62 -10.18 24.26 13.89
N VAL A 63 -10.87 23.57 14.80
CA VAL A 63 -10.24 22.80 15.89
C VAL A 63 -9.48 21.61 15.32
N ASP A 64 -10.09 20.86 14.40
CA ASP A 64 -9.45 19.73 13.71
C ASP A 64 -8.23 20.15 12.92
N SER A 65 -8.27 21.32 12.28
CA SER A 65 -7.13 21.88 11.53
C SER A 65 -5.92 22.12 12.42
N TRP A 66 -6.16 22.62 13.64
CA TRP A 66 -5.10 22.78 14.62
C TRP A 66 -4.54 21.41 15.07
N GLY A 67 -5.42 20.45 15.35
CA GLY A 67 -5.03 19.08 15.68
C GLY A 67 -4.18 18.42 14.58
N LEU A 68 -4.54 18.65 13.31
CA LEU A 68 -3.77 18.19 12.15
C LEU A 68 -2.39 18.84 12.08
N GLY A 69 -2.28 20.13 12.40
CA GLY A 69 -0.98 20.81 12.52
C GLY A 69 -0.11 20.21 13.63
N CYS A 70 -0.70 19.86 14.78
CA CYS A 70 0.01 19.18 15.86
C CYS A 70 0.49 17.79 15.43
N MET A 71 -0.37 17.01 14.78
CA MET A 71 -0.02 15.69 14.24
C MET A 71 1.12 15.80 13.23
N MET A 72 1.06 16.78 12.33
CA MET A 72 2.10 17.01 11.33
C MET A 72 3.45 17.29 12.00
N GLN A 73 3.46 18.07 13.09
CA GLN A 73 4.67 18.32 13.87
C GLN A 73 5.25 17.03 14.46
N GLU A 74 4.43 16.18 15.06
CA GLU A 74 4.89 14.90 15.64
C GLU A 74 5.45 13.95 14.57
N VAL A 75 4.78 13.86 13.41
CA VAL A 75 5.22 12.99 12.30
C VAL A 75 6.60 13.39 11.78
N PHE A 76 6.83 14.69 11.58
CA PHE A 76 8.11 15.17 11.02
C PHE A 76 9.21 15.32 12.07
N SER A 77 8.87 15.55 13.34
CA SER A 77 9.86 15.57 14.42
C SER A 77 10.23 14.18 14.95
N GLY A 78 9.38 13.18 14.75
CA GLY A 78 9.57 11.81 15.26
C GLY A 78 9.35 11.67 16.77
N GLU A 79 8.91 12.74 17.45
CA GLU A 79 8.67 12.75 18.89
C GLU A 79 7.27 13.30 19.21
N PRO A 80 6.66 12.87 20.33
CA PRO A 80 5.39 13.44 20.77
C PRO A 80 5.55 14.89 21.20
N LEU A 81 4.51 15.69 20.99
CA LEU A 81 4.49 17.09 21.38
C LEU A 81 4.50 17.21 22.91
N ARG A 82 5.50 17.91 23.46
CA ARG A 82 5.67 18.17 24.89
C ARG A 82 5.24 19.57 25.30
N ALA A 83 5.26 20.52 24.36
CA ALA A 83 4.93 21.92 24.60
C ALA A 83 4.40 22.60 23.33
N VAL A 84 3.50 23.58 23.48
CA VAL A 84 2.88 24.29 22.34
C VAL A 84 3.92 25.07 21.53
N GLU A 85 5.00 25.53 22.17
CA GLU A 85 6.09 26.27 21.57
C GLU A 85 6.83 25.45 20.51
N GLN A 86 6.82 24.13 20.61
CA GLN A 86 7.42 23.24 19.62
C GLN A 86 6.73 23.35 18.25
N LEU A 87 5.49 23.84 18.18
CA LEU A 87 4.79 24.12 16.92
C LEU A 87 5.41 25.29 16.12
N ARG A 88 6.31 26.07 16.74
CA ARG A 88 7.07 27.13 16.04
C ARG A 88 8.34 26.61 15.37
N ARG A 89 8.72 25.35 15.64
CA ARG A 89 9.91 24.71 15.07
C ARG A 89 9.59 24.20 13.68
N THR A 90 9.78 25.06 12.70
CA THR A 90 9.47 24.78 11.29
C THR A 90 10.59 24.08 10.55
N GLU A 91 11.78 23.95 11.14
CA GLU A 91 12.96 23.34 10.52
C GLU A 91 12.78 21.84 10.20
N VAL A 92 11.88 21.15 10.92
CA VAL A 92 11.57 19.74 10.68
C VAL A 92 10.56 19.54 9.54
N ILE A 93 9.84 20.60 9.15
CA ILE A 93 8.75 20.52 8.18
C ILE A 93 9.31 20.67 6.75
N PRO A 94 8.98 19.77 5.81
CA PRO A 94 9.39 19.91 4.42
C PRO A 94 8.93 21.24 3.81
N PRO A 95 9.78 21.94 3.02
CA PRO A 95 9.45 23.25 2.46
C PRO A 95 8.15 23.29 1.65
N ALA A 96 7.82 22.21 0.95
CA ALA A 96 6.59 22.08 0.17
C ALA A 96 5.31 22.13 1.03
N LEU A 97 5.40 21.74 2.30
CA LEU A 97 4.26 21.65 3.22
C LEU A 97 4.24 22.78 4.24
N LEU A 98 5.32 23.57 4.32
CA LEU A 98 5.48 24.61 5.33
C LEU A 98 4.36 25.66 5.28
N GLY A 99 3.95 26.07 4.08
CA GLY A 99 2.87 27.05 3.91
C GLY A 99 1.52 26.53 4.43
N ASP A 100 1.22 25.25 4.20
CA ASP A 100 -0.03 24.64 4.67
C ASP A 100 0.02 24.39 6.18
N TYR A 101 1.16 23.93 6.71
CA TYR A 101 1.42 23.79 8.14
C TYR A 101 1.15 25.08 8.91
N GLN A 102 1.70 26.21 8.44
CA GLN A 102 1.51 27.51 9.07
C GLN A 102 0.04 27.98 9.02
N LYS A 103 -0.68 27.67 7.94
CA LYS A 103 -2.11 27.99 7.84
C LYS A 103 -2.96 27.12 8.76
N LEU A 104 -2.63 25.83 8.93
CA LEU A 104 -3.33 24.94 9.89
C LEU A 104 -3.23 25.48 11.33
N LEU A 105 -2.06 26.01 11.68
CA LEU A 105 -1.75 26.53 13.02
C LEU A 105 -2.01 28.03 13.17
N ASN A 106 -2.86 28.62 12.32
CA ASN A 106 -3.20 30.03 12.44
C ASN A 106 -3.89 30.31 13.78
N SER A 107 -3.48 31.37 14.48
CA SER A 107 -4.06 31.77 15.76
C SER A 107 -5.52 32.21 15.62
N ASN A 108 -5.93 32.68 14.43
CA ASN A 108 -7.33 33.00 14.13
C ASN A 108 -8.03 31.78 13.51
N PRO A 109 -9.05 31.20 14.19
CA PRO A 109 -9.80 30.05 13.68
C PRO A 109 -10.36 30.23 12.26
N ALA A 110 -10.83 31.44 11.93
CA ALA A 110 -11.41 31.75 10.62
C ALA A 110 -10.39 31.72 9.46
N ARG A 111 -9.10 31.82 9.76
CA ARG A 111 -8.00 31.79 8.78
C ARG A 111 -7.32 30.44 8.68
N ARG A 112 -7.77 29.43 9.45
CA ARG A 112 -7.18 28.08 9.38
C ARG A 112 -7.54 27.40 8.08
N LEU A 113 -6.55 26.73 7.49
CA LEU A 113 -6.72 25.96 6.26
C LEU A 113 -7.75 24.85 6.49
N ASN A 114 -8.77 24.77 5.63
CA ASN A 114 -9.70 23.65 5.63
C ASN A 114 -8.97 22.39 5.13
N PRO A 115 -8.88 21.30 5.91
CA PRO A 115 -8.21 20.07 5.50
C PRO A 115 -8.79 19.46 4.21
N SER A 116 -10.08 19.70 3.90
CA SER A 116 -10.70 19.24 2.65
C SER A 116 -10.18 19.97 1.41
N GLN A 117 -9.64 21.18 1.56
CA GLN A 117 -9.06 22.00 0.48
C GLN A 117 -7.54 21.84 0.38
N ALA A 118 -6.94 21.14 1.34
CA ALA A 118 -5.51 20.92 1.40
C ALA A 118 -5.10 19.76 0.48
N GLY A 119 -5.14 20.00 -0.84
CA GLY A 119 -4.74 19.01 -1.85
C GLY A 119 -3.28 18.57 -1.75
N GLY A 120 -2.43 19.33 -1.05
CA GLY A 120 -0.99 19.07 -0.89
C GLY A 120 -0.55 18.50 0.46
N LEU A 121 -1.43 18.36 1.46
CA LEU A 121 -1.04 17.72 2.71
C LEU A 121 -0.73 16.24 2.44
N PRO A 122 0.31 15.65 3.06
CA PRO A 122 0.71 14.26 2.86
C PRO A 122 -0.34 13.24 3.34
N MET A 123 -1.45 13.72 3.90
CA MET A 123 -2.67 12.94 4.18
C MET A 123 -3.50 12.70 2.92
N GLY A 124 -3.41 13.60 1.93
CA GLY A 124 -3.86 13.40 0.57
C GLY A 124 -2.78 12.67 -0.21
N LEU A 125 -3.22 11.77 -1.07
CA LEU A 125 -2.38 10.88 -1.86
C LEU A 125 -1.59 11.63 -2.98
N SER A 126 -0.87 12.72 -2.67
CA SER A 126 -0.18 13.56 -3.67
C SER A 126 1.17 14.16 -3.23
N GLY A 127 1.88 13.53 -2.28
CA GLY A 127 3.31 13.81 -2.11
C GLY A 127 4.15 13.31 -3.31
N PRO A 128 5.43 13.71 -3.47
CA PRO A 128 6.33 13.17 -4.51
C PRO A 128 6.56 11.66 -4.40
N TYR A 129 6.33 11.09 -3.21
CA TYR A 129 6.24 9.65 -2.93
C TYR A 129 4.82 9.21 -2.52
N GLY A 130 3.89 10.16 -2.50
CA GLY A 130 2.66 10.13 -1.72
C GLY A 130 1.40 9.87 -2.53
N GLY A 131 1.49 9.58 -3.82
CA GLY A 131 0.36 9.05 -4.57
C GLY A 131 0.73 7.72 -5.18
N TRP A 132 0.91 6.66 -4.38
CA TRP A 132 1.08 5.32 -4.96
C TRP A 132 -0.21 4.97 -5.71
N PRO A 133 -0.24 5.06 -7.05
CA PRO A 133 -1.48 5.07 -7.79
C PRO A 133 -2.17 3.72 -7.71
N LEU A 134 -1.49 2.64 -7.32
CA LEU A 134 -1.99 1.27 -7.48
C LEU A 134 -3.35 1.04 -6.84
N ARG A 135 -3.67 1.68 -5.70
CA ARG A 135 -4.99 1.51 -5.07
C ARG A 135 -6.12 2.15 -5.89
N HIS A 136 -5.87 3.28 -6.55
CA HIS A 136 -6.83 3.92 -7.46
C HIS A 136 -6.71 3.39 -8.90
N ALA A 137 -5.51 2.99 -9.32
CA ALA A 137 -5.20 2.50 -10.65
C ALA A 137 -5.73 1.08 -10.87
N ALA A 138 -5.73 0.21 -9.86
CA ALA A 138 -6.28 -1.15 -10.01
C ALA A 138 -7.81 -1.14 -10.19
N CYS A 139 -8.53 -0.19 -9.59
CA CYS A 139 -10.00 -0.22 -9.56
C CYS A 139 -10.72 0.87 -10.38
N VAL A 140 -10.10 2.02 -10.69
CA VAL A 140 -10.86 3.21 -11.16
C VAL A 140 -10.33 3.83 -12.46
N LYS A 141 -9.23 3.33 -13.02
CA LYS A 141 -8.64 3.88 -14.26
C LYS A 141 -9.10 3.16 -15.52
N ASP A 142 -9.09 3.88 -16.64
CA ASP A 142 -9.32 3.31 -17.98
C ASP A 142 -8.18 2.33 -18.35
N GLY A 143 -8.40 1.50 -19.38
CA GLY A 143 -7.44 0.46 -19.76
C GLY A 143 -6.07 1.02 -20.18
N ALA A 144 -6.06 2.17 -20.87
CA ALA A 144 -4.83 2.77 -21.39
C ALA A 144 -3.94 3.36 -20.28
N GLU A 145 -4.53 4.05 -19.30
CA GLU A 145 -3.79 4.57 -18.15
C GLU A 145 -3.26 3.44 -17.26
N LYS A 146 -4.02 2.35 -17.11
CA LYS A 146 -3.56 1.14 -16.40
C LYS A 146 -2.33 0.56 -17.08
N ASP A 147 -2.37 0.37 -18.38
CA ASP A 147 -1.23 -0.18 -19.15
C ASP A 147 0.01 0.72 -19.07
N ALA A 148 -0.17 2.04 -19.22
CA ALA A 148 0.92 3.00 -19.09
C ALA A 148 1.54 2.97 -17.68
N PHE A 149 0.72 2.84 -16.64
CA PHE A 149 1.18 2.71 -15.27
C PHE A 149 2.00 1.44 -15.06
N PHE A 150 1.50 0.26 -15.46
CA PHE A 150 2.20 -1.01 -15.24
C PHE A 150 3.49 -1.14 -16.07
N LYS A 151 3.57 -0.48 -17.23
CA LYS A 151 4.83 -0.36 -17.99
C LYS A 151 5.88 0.47 -17.26
N ARG A 152 5.46 1.50 -16.53
CA ARG A 152 6.36 2.37 -15.75
C ARG A 152 6.69 1.80 -14.36
N LEU A 153 5.82 0.94 -13.81
CA LEU A 153 5.95 0.39 -12.47
C LEU A 153 7.35 -0.20 -12.16
N PRO A 154 7.96 -1.05 -13.01
CA PRO A 154 9.29 -1.60 -12.74
C PRO A 154 10.39 -0.57 -12.50
N THR A 155 10.31 0.60 -13.14
CA THR A 155 11.30 1.67 -13.01
C THR A 155 11.10 2.51 -11.76
N LEU A 156 9.89 2.50 -11.19
CA LEU A 156 9.56 3.19 -9.95
C LEU A 156 9.87 2.34 -8.72
N LEU A 157 9.78 1.01 -8.81
CA LEU A 157 9.97 0.09 -7.69
C LEU A 157 11.29 0.27 -6.92
N PRO A 158 12.46 0.51 -7.56
CA PRO A 158 13.71 0.73 -6.83
C PRO A 158 13.72 1.96 -5.91
N ALA A 159 12.85 2.95 -6.17
CA ALA A 159 12.71 4.14 -5.33
C ALA A 159 11.72 3.94 -4.17
N VAL A 160 11.00 2.82 -4.15
CA VAL A 160 10.03 2.51 -3.09
C VAL A 160 10.75 1.83 -1.92
N PRO A 161 10.57 2.29 -0.67
CA PRO A 161 11.13 1.61 0.48
C PRO A 161 10.68 0.14 0.55
N GLU A 162 11.60 -0.78 0.84
CA GLU A 162 11.34 -2.23 0.79
C GLU A 162 10.13 -2.65 1.64
N ALA A 163 9.98 -2.07 2.84
CA ALA A 163 8.84 -2.34 3.71
C ALA A 163 7.50 -1.93 3.05
N VAL A 164 7.48 -0.81 2.31
CA VAL A 164 6.30 -0.36 1.56
C VAL A 164 6.04 -1.27 0.37
N ALA A 165 7.09 -1.64 -0.37
CA ALA A 165 6.99 -2.57 -1.48
C ALA A 165 6.40 -3.92 -1.01
N ALA A 166 6.95 -4.53 0.04
CA ALA A 166 6.55 -5.84 0.54
C ALA A 166 5.17 -5.86 1.22
N ARG A 167 4.84 -4.85 2.03
CA ARG A 167 3.63 -4.86 2.86
C ARG A 167 2.44 -4.18 2.20
N LYS A 168 2.66 -3.24 1.28
CA LYS A 168 1.60 -2.46 0.64
C LYS A 168 1.49 -2.76 -0.85
N VAL A 169 2.59 -2.64 -1.58
CA VAL A 169 2.57 -2.78 -3.05
C VAL A 169 2.30 -4.22 -3.47
N LEU A 170 3.06 -5.17 -2.91
CA LEU A 170 2.98 -6.59 -3.24
C LEU A 170 1.56 -7.15 -3.08
N PRO A 171 0.85 -7.02 -1.93
CA PRO A 171 -0.50 -7.58 -1.80
C PRO A 171 -1.53 -6.90 -2.72
N LEU A 172 -1.37 -5.61 -3.01
CA LEU A 172 -2.23 -4.92 -3.97
C LEU A 172 -1.99 -5.44 -5.40
N LEU A 173 -0.73 -5.67 -5.77
CA LEU A 173 -0.35 -6.19 -7.08
C LEU A 173 -0.78 -7.65 -7.27
N SER A 174 -0.59 -8.48 -6.25
CA SER A 174 -1.11 -9.85 -6.19
C SER A 174 -2.60 -9.89 -6.47
N ARG A 175 -3.39 -9.10 -5.74
CA ARG A 175 -4.85 -9.04 -5.94
C ARG A 175 -5.22 -8.53 -7.33
N ALA A 176 -4.52 -7.51 -7.83
CA ALA A 176 -4.79 -7.00 -9.16
C ALA A 176 -4.50 -8.06 -10.25
N LEU A 177 -3.45 -8.85 -10.12
CA LEU A 177 -3.17 -9.97 -11.02
C LEU A 177 -4.20 -11.10 -10.89
N GLU A 178 -4.57 -11.48 -9.66
CA GLU A 178 -5.52 -12.56 -9.37
C GLU A 178 -6.94 -12.27 -9.90
N PHE A 179 -7.37 -11.01 -9.89
CA PHE A 179 -8.72 -10.61 -10.28
C PHE A 179 -8.77 -9.82 -11.61
N GLY A 180 -7.71 -9.87 -12.42
CA GLY A 180 -7.69 -9.24 -13.76
C GLY A 180 -7.64 -7.71 -13.75
N GLY A 181 -7.30 -7.08 -12.63
CA GLY A 181 -7.06 -5.63 -12.51
C GLY A 181 -5.66 -5.17 -12.96
N ALA A 182 -4.75 -6.11 -13.25
CA ALA A 182 -3.41 -5.84 -13.77
C ALA A 182 -3.13 -6.70 -15.03
N PRO A 183 -2.36 -6.18 -15.99
CA PRO A 183 -1.98 -6.94 -17.17
C PRO A 183 -0.99 -8.07 -16.80
N PRO A 184 -0.91 -9.15 -17.61
CA PRO A 184 0.01 -10.26 -17.39
C PRO A 184 1.49 -9.86 -17.22
N SER A 185 1.93 -8.77 -17.88
CA SER A 185 3.29 -8.25 -17.74
C SER A 185 3.65 -7.77 -16.33
N ALA A 186 2.65 -7.51 -15.49
CA ALA A 186 2.85 -7.08 -14.11
C ALA A 186 3.39 -8.20 -13.20
N VAL A 187 3.40 -9.47 -13.65
CA VAL A 187 4.09 -10.58 -12.97
C VAL A 187 5.56 -10.27 -12.74
N GLY A 188 6.23 -9.60 -13.70
CA GLY A 188 7.63 -9.18 -13.52
C GLY A 188 7.80 -8.20 -12.35
N SER A 189 6.87 -7.25 -12.18
CA SER A 189 6.87 -6.32 -11.04
C SER A 189 6.61 -7.03 -9.71
N LEU A 190 5.71 -8.03 -9.69
CA LEU A 190 5.43 -8.85 -8.51
C LEU A 190 6.70 -9.56 -8.03
N LEU A 191 7.41 -10.20 -8.96
CA LEU A 191 8.63 -10.95 -8.68
C LEU A 191 9.83 -10.04 -8.39
N GLN A 192 9.89 -8.83 -8.98
CA GLN A 192 10.90 -7.83 -8.64
C GLN A 192 10.80 -7.42 -7.16
N ILE A 193 9.58 -7.26 -6.63
CA ILE A 193 9.36 -6.99 -5.19
C ILE A 193 9.65 -8.23 -4.34
N GLY A 194 9.33 -9.42 -4.85
CA GLY A 194 9.56 -10.68 -4.15
C GLY A 194 11.04 -11.03 -4.00
N ARG A 195 11.87 -10.73 -5.00
CA ARG A 195 13.29 -11.16 -5.07
C ARG A 195 14.15 -10.83 -3.83
N PRO A 196 14.10 -9.64 -3.21
CA PRO A 196 14.86 -9.36 -2.00
C PRO A 196 14.29 -9.99 -0.72
N LEU A 197 13.10 -10.59 -0.77
CA LEU A 197 12.47 -11.14 0.43
C LEU A 197 13.21 -12.41 0.93
N PRO A 198 13.35 -12.59 2.25
CA PRO A 198 13.76 -13.86 2.83
C PRO A 198 12.83 -15.00 2.41
N GLN A 199 13.35 -16.22 2.41
CA GLN A 199 12.62 -17.41 1.94
C GLN A 199 11.23 -17.56 2.59
N ASP A 200 11.14 -17.39 3.91
CA ASP A 200 9.86 -17.51 4.64
C ASP A 200 8.85 -16.44 4.23
N GLU A 201 9.30 -15.20 4.00
CA GLU A 201 8.42 -14.10 3.58
C GLU A 201 7.98 -14.28 2.12
N PHE A 202 8.87 -14.76 1.24
CA PHE A 202 8.52 -15.10 -0.14
C PHE A 202 7.45 -16.20 -0.16
N GLN A 203 7.63 -17.26 0.64
CA GLN A 203 6.67 -18.35 0.76
C GLN A 203 5.32 -17.88 1.30
N LYS A 204 5.30 -17.00 2.31
CA LYS A 204 4.05 -16.48 2.88
C LYS A 204 3.33 -15.51 1.95
N ARG A 205 4.05 -14.67 1.20
CA ARG A 205 3.46 -13.53 0.48
C ARG A 205 3.30 -13.73 -1.02
N VAL A 206 4.24 -14.44 -1.67
CA VAL A 206 4.31 -14.53 -3.13
C VAL A 206 3.77 -15.87 -3.63
N VAL A 207 4.15 -16.97 -2.97
CA VAL A 207 3.79 -18.33 -3.42
C VAL A 207 2.29 -18.59 -3.51
N PRO A 208 1.43 -18.14 -2.58
CA PRO A 208 -0.02 -18.32 -2.70
C PRO A 208 -0.61 -17.64 -3.94
N SER A 209 -0.07 -16.48 -4.31
CA SER A 209 -0.46 -15.80 -5.55
C SER A 209 0.05 -16.55 -6.77
N LEU A 210 1.29 -17.04 -6.77
CA LEU A 210 1.82 -17.84 -7.87
C LEU A 210 0.97 -19.08 -8.16
N ALA A 211 0.56 -19.82 -7.13
CA ALA A 211 -0.31 -20.98 -7.28
C ALA A 211 -1.63 -20.65 -8.00
N LYS A 212 -2.30 -19.58 -7.57
CA LYS A 212 -3.54 -19.09 -8.22
C LYS A 212 -3.29 -18.64 -9.67
N LEU A 213 -2.17 -17.98 -9.92
CA LEU A 213 -1.78 -17.50 -11.24
C LEU A 213 -1.50 -18.66 -12.20
N PHE A 214 -0.86 -19.75 -11.75
CA PHE A 214 -0.67 -20.96 -12.55
C PHE A 214 -1.98 -21.68 -12.88
N ALA A 215 -2.98 -21.60 -12.00
CA ALA A 215 -4.32 -22.13 -12.25
C ALA A 215 -5.10 -21.36 -13.34
N SER A 216 -4.64 -20.16 -13.73
CA SER A 216 -5.25 -19.39 -14.81
C SER A 216 -5.05 -20.04 -16.19
N THR A 217 -6.05 -19.93 -17.05
CA THR A 217 -5.99 -20.36 -18.45
C THR A 217 -5.40 -19.30 -19.39
N ASP A 218 -5.07 -18.10 -18.88
CA ASP A 218 -4.46 -17.03 -19.66
C ASP A 218 -3.04 -17.41 -20.10
N ARG A 219 -2.87 -17.62 -21.41
CA ARG A 219 -1.60 -17.97 -22.05
C ARG A 219 -0.51 -16.90 -21.86
N SER A 220 -0.88 -15.62 -21.85
CA SER A 220 0.07 -14.51 -21.65
C SER A 220 0.60 -14.50 -20.22
N LEU A 221 -0.28 -14.78 -19.26
CA LEU A 221 0.07 -14.88 -17.84
C LEU A 221 0.99 -16.08 -17.59
N ARG A 222 0.65 -17.25 -18.17
CA ARG A 222 1.53 -18.43 -18.16
C ARG A 222 2.91 -18.12 -18.71
N ARG A 223 3.00 -17.47 -19.88
CA ARG A 223 4.29 -17.08 -20.47
C ARG A 223 5.14 -16.27 -19.49
N ASN A 224 4.58 -15.21 -18.90
CA ASN A 224 5.32 -14.34 -17.98
C ASN A 224 5.77 -15.08 -16.70
N LEU A 225 4.97 -16.02 -16.20
CA LEU A 225 5.37 -16.89 -15.08
C LEU A 225 6.57 -17.76 -15.47
N LEU A 226 6.50 -18.46 -16.60
CA LEU A 226 7.54 -19.37 -17.04
C LEU A 226 8.87 -18.65 -17.35
N GLU A 227 8.81 -17.46 -17.96
CA GLU A 227 9.99 -16.62 -18.21
C GLU A 227 10.75 -16.25 -16.92
N SER A 228 10.04 -16.23 -15.79
CA SER A 228 10.57 -15.80 -14.50
C SER A 228 10.89 -16.95 -13.54
N VAL A 229 11.02 -18.19 -14.05
CA VAL A 229 11.26 -19.38 -13.22
C VAL A 229 12.49 -19.29 -12.33
N ASP A 230 13.53 -18.63 -12.80
CA ASP A 230 14.77 -18.45 -12.05
C ASP A 230 14.55 -17.64 -10.76
N VAL A 231 13.48 -16.84 -10.68
CA VAL A 231 13.12 -16.08 -9.49
C VAL A 231 12.27 -16.89 -8.52
N TRP A 232 11.19 -17.55 -8.97
CA TRP A 232 10.28 -18.23 -8.05
C TRP A 232 10.64 -19.69 -7.78
N GLY A 233 11.27 -20.38 -8.73
CA GLY A 233 11.62 -21.80 -8.66
C GLY A 233 12.38 -22.16 -7.37
N PRO A 234 13.43 -21.42 -6.98
CA PRO A 234 14.19 -21.67 -5.75
C PRO A 234 13.37 -21.60 -4.45
N HIS A 235 12.28 -20.84 -4.40
CA HIS A 235 11.48 -20.66 -3.18
C HIS A 235 10.39 -21.73 -2.97
N LEU A 236 10.05 -22.50 -4.01
CA LEU A 236 9.00 -23.51 -3.91
C LEU A 236 9.42 -24.69 -3.01
N THR A 237 8.45 -25.28 -2.32
CA THR A 237 8.62 -26.54 -1.58
C THR A 237 8.06 -27.69 -2.40
N THR A 238 8.53 -28.91 -2.17
CA THR A 238 8.02 -30.10 -2.88
C THR A 238 6.49 -30.25 -2.84
N PRO A 239 5.79 -30.07 -1.69
CA PRO A 239 4.33 -30.15 -1.67
C PRO A 239 3.66 -29.13 -2.59
N ILE A 240 4.15 -27.88 -2.58
CA ILE A 240 3.59 -26.81 -3.41
C ILE A 240 3.83 -27.10 -4.90
N VAL A 241 5.04 -27.58 -5.25
CA VAL A 241 5.34 -27.96 -6.64
C VAL A 241 4.39 -29.06 -7.12
N GLU A 242 4.27 -30.15 -6.36
CA GLU A 242 3.47 -31.31 -6.72
C GLU A 242 1.97 -31.01 -6.82
N GLU A 243 1.43 -30.26 -5.85
CA GLU A 243 -0.02 -30.13 -5.69
C GLU A 243 -0.59 -28.90 -6.40
N GLN A 244 0.19 -27.82 -6.52
CA GLN A 244 -0.34 -26.51 -6.92
C GLN A 244 0.31 -25.93 -8.17
N ILE A 245 1.52 -26.34 -8.55
CA ILE A 245 2.25 -25.75 -9.68
C ILE A 245 2.32 -26.72 -10.85
N PHE A 246 2.88 -27.91 -10.63
CA PHE A 246 3.15 -28.89 -11.67
C PHE A 246 1.89 -29.36 -12.44
N PRO A 247 0.73 -29.60 -11.79
CA PRO A 247 -0.47 -30.01 -12.50
C PRO A 247 -0.93 -29.03 -13.57
N HIS A 248 -0.68 -27.73 -13.36
CA HIS A 248 -0.98 -26.68 -14.32
C HIS A 248 0.16 -26.46 -15.32
N LEU A 249 1.41 -26.58 -14.87
CA LEU A 249 2.59 -26.40 -15.69
C LEU A 249 2.66 -27.44 -16.82
N GLN A 250 2.39 -28.70 -16.55
CA GLN A 250 2.46 -29.79 -17.54
C GLN A 250 1.53 -29.59 -18.74
N THR A 251 0.46 -28.80 -18.60
CA THR A 251 -0.44 -28.47 -19.73
C THR A 251 0.29 -27.67 -20.82
N GLY A 252 1.36 -26.96 -20.46
CA GLY A 252 2.18 -26.18 -21.38
C GLY A 252 3.01 -27.01 -22.36
N PHE A 253 3.24 -28.31 -22.11
CA PHE A 253 3.94 -29.19 -23.05
C PHE A 253 3.18 -29.40 -24.36
N ASN A 254 1.85 -29.33 -24.30
CA ASN A 254 0.95 -29.48 -25.45
C ASN A 254 0.38 -28.14 -25.93
N ASP A 255 0.96 -27.00 -25.52
CA ASP A 255 0.51 -25.68 -25.97
C ASP A 255 0.79 -25.49 -27.47
N ASP A 256 -0.11 -24.82 -28.21
CA ASP A 256 0.07 -24.56 -29.65
C ASP A 256 1.32 -23.71 -29.93
N ASN A 257 1.68 -22.83 -29.00
CA ASN A 257 2.82 -21.93 -29.13
C ASN A 257 4.13 -22.63 -28.75
N ALA A 258 5.02 -22.81 -29.73
CA ALA A 258 6.33 -23.43 -29.55
C ALA A 258 7.18 -22.77 -28.45
N TYR A 259 7.09 -21.45 -28.30
CA TYR A 259 7.83 -20.71 -27.27
C TYR A 259 7.31 -21.04 -25.86
N ILE A 260 6.00 -21.23 -25.68
CA ILE A 260 5.44 -21.66 -24.39
C ILE A 260 5.87 -23.09 -24.08
N ARG A 261 5.91 -23.99 -25.08
CA ARG A 261 6.42 -25.36 -24.89
C ARG A 261 7.89 -25.35 -24.43
N GLU A 262 8.74 -24.55 -25.07
CA GLU A 262 10.15 -24.38 -24.71
C GLU A 262 10.30 -23.86 -23.27
N LEU A 263 9.58 -22.79 -22.92
CA LEU A 263 9.58 -22.22 -21.58
C LEU A 263 9.07 -23.20 -20.53
N THR A 264 8.08 -24.03 -20.86
CA THR A 264 7.55 -25.08 -19.98
C THR A 264 8.61 -26.13 -19.69
N LEU A 265 9.37 -26.54 -20.71
CA LEU A 265 10.50 -27.44 -20.55
C LEU A 265 11.60 -26.82 -19.67
N LYS A 266 11.98 -25.57 -19.93
CA LYS A 266 12.96 -24.84 -19.10
C LYS A 266 12.51 -24.76 -17.63
N ALA A 267 11.25 -24.40 -17.39
CA ALA A 267 10.72 -24.27 -16.04
C ALA A 267 10.64 -25.63 -15.32
N THR A 268 10.28 -26.69 -16.04
CA THR A 268 10.28 -28.06 -15.49
C THR A 268 11.67 -28.48 -15.04
N LEU A 269 12.70 -28.22 -15.85
CA LEU A 269 14.09 -28.52 -15.49
C LEU A 269 14.52 -27.77 -14.22
N ALA A 270 14.15 -26.50 -14.09
CA ALA A 270 14.49 -25.70 -12.92
C ALA A 270 13.86 -26.21 -11.61
N ILE A 271 12.64 -26.77 -11.69
CA ILE A 271 11.94 -27.33 -10.51
C ILE A 271 12.09 -28.84 -10.36
N ALA A 272 12.72 -29.53 -11.31
CA ALA A 272 12.88 -30.98 -11.30
C ALA A 272 13.47 -31.54 -9.99
N PRO A 273 14.48 -30.91 -9.35
CA PRO A 273 15.00 -31.38 -8.05
C PRO A 273 13.97 -31.39 -6.91
N LYS A 274 12.82 -30.73 -7.10
CA LYS A 274 11.74 -30.61 -6.13
C LYS A 274 10.54 -31.49 -6.46
N LEU A 275 10.55 -32.16 -7.62
CA LEU A 275 9.56 -33.14 -8.01
C LEU A 275 9.92 -34.53 -7.47
N LYS A 276 8.91 -35.31 -7.14
CA LYS A 276 9.02 -36.72 -6.80
C LYS A 276 9.40 -37.52 -8.04
N GLN A 277 10.15 -38.60 -7.82
CA GLN A 277 10.58 -39.50 -8.89
C GLN A 277 9.41 -40.03 -9.73
N ALA A 278 8.29 -40.39 -9.10
CA ALA A 278 7.10 -40.88 -9.81
C ALA A 278 6.56 -39.85 -10.81
N THR A 279 6.50 -38.57 -10.40
CA THR A 279 6.04 -37.45 -11.22
C THR A 279 6.99 -37.19 -12.38
N LEU A 280 8.30 -37.24 -12.16
CA LEU A 280 9.31 -37.12 -13.21
C LEU A 280 9.18 -38.26 -14.25
N THR A 281 9.03 -39.50 -13.81
CA THR A 281 8.86 -40.66 -14.70
C THR A 281 7.60 -40.54 -15.56
N ALA A 282 6.48 -40.15 -14.94
CA ALA A 282 5.20 -40.03 -15.64
C ALA A 282 5.14 -38.87 -16.64
N ALA A 283 5.79 -37.75 -16.35
CA ALA A 283 5.64 -36.53 -17.14
C ALA A 283 6.82 -36.21 -18.07
N VAL A 284 8.03 -36.67 -17.76
CA VAL A 284 9.26 -36.34 -18.51
C VAL A 284 9.77 -37.52 -19.34
N TYR A 285 9.60 -38.75 -18.84
CA TYR A 285 10.12 -39.95 -19.51
C TYR A 285 9.08 -40.68 -20.37
N ALA A 286 7.80 -40.55 -20.06
CA ALA A 286 6.72 -40.93 -20.97
C ALA A 286 6.43 -39.72 -21.87
N GLY A 287 7.09 -39.65 -23.03
CA GLY A 287 6.78 -38.62 -24.04
C GLY A 287 5.29 -38.61 -24.39
N PRO A 288 4.75 -37.49 -24.91
CA PRO A 288 3.34 -37.41 -25.28
C PRO A 288 3.03 -38.51 -26.29
N ALA A 289 2.03 -39.35 -25.94
CA ALA A 289 1.44 -40.31 -26.87
C ALA A 289 0.66 -39.59 -27.97
#